data_AF-A0A367LXR5-F1
#
_entry.id   AF-A0A367LXR5-F1
#
_cell.length_a   1.000
_cell.length_b   1.000
_cell.length_c   1.000
_cell.angle_alpha   90.00
_cell.angle_beta   90.00
_cell.angle_gamma   90.00
#
_symmetry.space_group_name_H-M   'P 1'
#
loop_
_entity.id
_entity.type
_entity.pdbx_description
1 polymer ?
#
loop_
_entity_poly.entity_id
_entity_poly.type
_entity_poly.pdbx_seq_one_letter_code
_entity_poly.pdbx_strand_id
1 'polypeptide(L)'
;APSLMAIGDDWQSIYGWRGSSPELFIDFDRHFPSRGRGRKSALLVLETNYRSVEPIIRDGEKVLAGVRFKQDKTCRAFRPIQPGDHGVKLVQRFDLRAQLPKLLAEIRAQCEHAAARESSERTAVLLLSRRNEPLQAIQA
;
A
#
# COMPACT_ATOMS: atom_id res chain seq x y z
N ALA A 1 -20.52 -25.94 15.85
CA ALA A 1 -20.34 -25.33 14.52
C ALA A 1 -18.97 -24.65 14.49
N PRO A 2 -18.29 -24.55 13.34
CA PRO A 2 -16.99 -23.86 13.25
C PRO A 2 -17.13 -22.35 13.45
N SER A 3 -16.07 -21.71 13.96
CA SER A 3 -15.93 -20.25 14.01
C SER A 3 -15.13 -19.75 12.82
N LEU A 4 -15.49 -18.58 12.27
CA LEU A 4 -14.80 -17.95 11.15
C LEU A 4 -14.27 -16.57 11.57
N MET A 5 -13.01 -16.30 11.25
CA MET A 5 -12.40 -14.98 11.38
C MET A 5 -11.69 -14.66 10.05
N ALA A 6 -11.90 -13.46 9.53
CA ALA A 6 -11.23 -12.96 8.33
C ALA A 6 -10.48 -11.67 8.64
N ILE A 7 -9.30 -11.53 8.04
CA ILE A 7 -8.45 -10.34 8.15
C ILE A 7 -8.11 -9.92 6.72
N GLY A 8 -8.27 -8.63 6.41
CA GLY A 8 -7.97 -8.11 5.10
C GLY A 8 -8.21 -6.61 5.00
N ASP A 9 -7.93 -6.09 3.81
CA ASP A 9 -8.07 -4.69 3.47
C ASP A 9 -8.65 -4.58 2.05
N ASP A 10 -9.87 -4.05 1.94
CA ASP A 10 -10.55 -3.83 0.67
C ASP A 10 -9.81 -2.82 -0.24
N TRP A 11 -9.07 -1.87 0.34
CA TRP A 11 -8.25 -0.91 -0.41
C TRP A 11 -7.05 -1.58 -1.11
N GLN A 12 -6.71 -2.81 -0.71
CA GLN A 12 -5.57 -3.57 -1.24
C GLN A 12 -5.99 -4.75 -2.14
N SER A 13 -7.25 -4.80 -2.57
CA SER A 13 -7.72 -5.85 -3.47
C SER A 13 -7.25 -5.64 -4.92
N ILE A 14 -6.10 -6.21 -5.29
CA ILE A 14 -5.46 -6.04 -6.61
C ILE A 14 -5.58 -7.26 -7.54
N TYR A 15 -6.15 -8.37 -7.06
CA TYR A 15 -6.24 -9.65 -7.80
C TYR A 15 -7.60 -9.88 -8.48
N GLY A 16 -8.33 -8.81 -8.81
CA GLY A 16 -9.64 -8.91 -9.47
C GLY A 16 -9.60 -9.71 -10.78
N TRP A 17 -8.50 -9.62 -11.53
CA TRP A 17 -8.28 -10.39 -12.77
C TRP A 17 -8.16 -11.91 -12.55
N ARG A 18 -7.95 -12.37 -11.31
CA ARG A 18 -7.95 -13.79 -10.90
C ARG A 18 -9.21 -14.17 -10.12
N GLY A 19 -10.24 -13.33 -10.13
CA GLY A 19 -11.51 -13.60 -9.44
C GLY A 19 -11.53 -13.21 -7.95
N SER A 20 -10.54 -12.47 -7.45
CA SER A 20 -10.66 -11.86 -6.12
C SER A 20 -11.75 -10.78 -6.12
N SER A 21 -12.55 -10.69 -5.06
CA SER A 21 -13.56 -9.64 -4.89
C SER A 21 -13.46 -9.00 -3.50
N PRO A 22 -13.37 -7.65 -3.39
CA PRO A 22 -13.43 -6.96 -2.10
C PRO A 22 -14.81 -7.07 -1.44
N GLU A 23 -15.85 -7.49 -2.18
CA GLU A 23 -17.21 -7.71 -1.66
C GLU A 23 -17.25 -8.72 -0.51
N LEU A 24 -16.34 -9.70 -0.50
CA LEU A 24 -16.27 -10.69 0.58
C LEU A 24 -15.95 -10.05 1.95
N PHE A 25 -15.30 -8.88 1.95
CA PHE A 25 -15.04 -8.09 3.16
C PHE A 25 -16.07 -7.00 3.37
N ILE A 26 -16.49 -6.31 2.31
CA ILE A 26 -17.49 -5.23 2.37
C ILE A 26 -18.85 -5.76 2.84
N ASP A 27 -19.27 -6.91 2.31
CA ASP A 27 -20.56 -7.56 2.59
C ASP A 27 -20.38 -8.86 3.41
N PHE A 28 -19.43 -8.89 4.35
CA PHE A 28 -19.03 -10.11 5.07
C PHE A 28 -20.21 -10.91 5.65
N ASP A 29 -21.11 -10.27 6.40
CA ASP A 29 -22.27 -10.93 7.01
C ASP A 29 -23.28 -11.48 5.97
N ARG A 30 -23.30 -10.93 4.75
CA ARG A 30 -24.13 -11.45 3.64
C ARG A 30 -23.55 -12.75 3.10
N HIS A 31 -22.23 -12.81 2.94
CA HIS A 31 -21.53 -13.97 2.39
C HIS A 31 -21.31 -15.08 3.42
N PHE A 32 -21.15 -14.73 4.69
CA PHE A 32 -20.87 -15.66 5.80
C PHE A 32 -21.86 -15.48 6.96
N PRO A 33 -23.14 -15.85 6.76
CA PRO A 33 -24.17 -15.62 7.77
C PRO A 33 -23.94 -16.46 9.04
N SER A 34 -23.96 -15.79 10.20
CA SER A 34 -23.86 -16.44 11.50
C SER A 34 -25.19 -17.11 11.92
N ARG A 35 -25.12 -18.25 12.61
CA ARG A 35 -26.28 -18.95 13.20
C ARG A 35 -26.36 -18.65 14.70
N GLY A 36 -27.46 -18.08 15.18
CA GLY A 36 -27.71 -17.87 16.63
C GLY A 36 -28.12 -16.44 17.02
N ARG A 37 -28.21 -16.15 18.32
CA ARG A 37 -28.44 -14.78 18.85
C ARG A 37 -27.19 -13.93 18.60
N GLY A 38 -27.34 -12.83 17.87
CA GLY A 38 -26.23 -12.02 17.36
C GLY A 38 -25.93 -12.36 15.90
N ARG A 39 -26.74 -11.83 14.98
CA ARG A 39 -26.68 -12.12 13.53
C ARG A 39 -25.52 -11.46 12.79
N LYS A 40 -24.72 -10.62 13.46
CA LYS A 40 -23.59 -9.89 12.87
C LYS A 40 -22.26 -10.38 13.41
N SER A 41 -21.25 -10.39 12.54
CA SER A 41 -19.86 -10.57 12.94
C SER A 41 -19.37 -9.42 13.83
N ALA A 42 -18.39 -9.71 14.68
CA ALA A 42 -17.66 -8.67 15.39
C ALA A 42 -16.64 -8.04 14.43
N LEU A 43 -16.71 -6.72 14.25
CA LEU A 43 -15.78 -5.95 13.42
C LEU A 43 -14.75 -5.24 14.30
N LEU A 44 -13.47 -5.48 14.03
CA LEU A 44 -12.36 -4.74 14.61
C LEU A 44 -11.60 -4.02 13.50
N VAL A 45 -11.53 -2.70 13.56
CA VAL A 45 -10.81 -1.87 12.60
C VAL A 45 -9.47 -1.45 13.21
N LEU A 46 -8.37 -1.76 12.52
CA LEU A 46 -7.02 -1.37 12.92
C LEU A 46 -6.61 -0.13 12.12
N GLU A 47 -6.78 1.05 12.72
CA GLU A 47 -6.53 2.33 12.03
C GLU A 47 -5.05 2.76 12.05
N THR A 48 -4.29 2.30 13.05
CA THR A 48 -2.91 2.77 13.28
C THR A 48 -1.93 2.11 12.32
N ASN A 49 -1.24 2.92 11.52
CA ASN A 49 -0.18 2.51 10.61
C ASN A 49 1.20 2.75 11.24
N TYR A 50 1.89 1.64 11.47
CA TYR A 50 3.22 1.61 12.06
C TYR A 50 4.36 1.62 11.02
N ARG A 51 4.04 1.62 9.72
CA ARG A 51 4.99 1.55 8.62
C ARG A 51 5.37 2.94 8.10
N SER A 52 4.38 3.74 7.77
CA SER A 52 4.54 4.97 6.98
C SER A 52 4.31 6.22 7.83
N VAL A 53 4.99 7.31 7.44
CA VAL A 53 4.76 8.64 8.00
C VAL A 53 3.51 9.28 7.39
N GLU A 54 2.95 10.23 8.13
CA GLU A 54 1.68 10.90 7.80
C GLU A 54 1.59 11.41 6.34
N PRO A 55 2.61 12.10 5.77
CA PRO A 55 2.52 12.57 4.39
C PRO A 55 2.29 11.46 3.35
N ILE A 56 2.94 10.31 3.52
CA ILE A 56 2.79 9.15 2.63
C ILE A 56 1.38 8.57 2.74
N ILE A 57 0.84 8.47 3.97
CA ILE A 57 -0.52 7.97 4.21
C ILE A 57 -1.53 8.87 3.52
N ARG A 58 -1.41 10.20 3.68
CA ARG A 58 -2.35 11.16 3.08
C ARG A 58 -2.30 11.15 1.56
N ASP A 59 -1.13 10.99 0.95
CA ASP A 59 -1.05 10.86 -0.51
C ASP A 59 -1.68 9.56 -1.01
N GLY A 60 -1.54 8.45 -0.27
CA GLY A 60 -2.25 7.20 -0.57
C GLY A 60 -3.77 7.36 -0.49
N GLU A 61 -4.28 8.01 0.54
CA GLU A 61 -5.71 8.27 0.70
C GLU A 61 -6.28 9.19 -0.40
N LYS A 62 -5.52 10.19 -0.86
CA LYS A 62 -5.92 11.03 -2.00
C LYS A 62 -6.13 10.20 -3.27
N VAL A 63 -5.29 9.19 -3.53
CA VAL A 63 -5.46 8.27 -4.67
C VAL A 63 -6.73 7.43 -4.52
N LEU A 64 -7.02 6.97 -3.29
CA LEU A 64 -8.19 6.16 -2.98
C LEU A 64 -9.52 6.92 -2.97
N ALA A 65 -9.49 8.25 -2.88
CA ALA A 65 -10.69 9.08 -2.86
C ALA A 65 -11.59 8.88 -4.10
N GLY A 66 -11.01 8.50 -5.25
CA GLY A 66 -11.76 8.21 -6.48
C GLY A 66 -12.37 6.80 -6.56
N VAL A 67 -12.07 5.90 -5.62
CA VAL A 67 -12.57 4.52 -5.63
C VAL A 67 -13.98 4.49 -5.07
N ARG A 68 -14.96 4.09 -5.92
CA ARG A 68 -16.39 4.12 -5.58
C ARG A 68 -16.83 3.02 -4.61
N PHE A 69 -16.29 1.82 -4.74
CA PHE A 69 -16.74 0.65 -3.98
C PHE A 69 -15.64 0.22 -3.01
N LYS A 70 -15.70 0.77 -1.79
CA LYS A 70 -14.75 0.55 -0.69
C LYS A 70 -15.43 0.85 0.64
N GLN A 71 -14.85 0.37 1.74
CA GLN A 71 -15.20 0.85 3.06
C GLN A 71 -14.56 2.21 3.32
N ASP A 72 -15.29 3.09 3.98
CA ASP A 72 -14.74 4.34 4.51
C ASP A 72 -14.02 4.05 5.82
N LYS A 73 -12.75 4.39 5.86
CA LYS A 73 -11.87 4.23 7.02
C LYS A 73 -10.77 5.27 6.97
N THR A 74 -10.16 5.54 8.11
CA THR A 74 -9.05 6.48 8.23
C THR A 74 -7.81 5.73 8.71
N CYS A 75 -6.67 6.05 8.12
CA CYS A 75 -5.39 5.51 8.56
C CYS A 75 -4.65 6.57 9.38
N ARG A 76 -4.08 6.22 10.55
CA ARG A 76 -3.37 7.15 11.45
C ARG A 76 -1.89 6.79 11.49
N ALA A 77 -1.00 7.73 11.16
CA ALA A 77 0.43 7.48 11.32
C ALA A 77 0.79 7.32 12.79
N PHE A 78 1.53 6.25 13.11
CA PHE A 78 2.17 6.11 14.41
C PHE A 78 3.54 6.80 14.45
N ARG A 79 4.28 6.77 13.33
CA ARG A 79 5.64 7.31 13.25
C ARG A 79 5.60 8.84 13.19
N PRO A 80 6.40 9.53 14.02
CA PRO A 80 6.54 10.98 13.91
C PRO A 80 7.26 11.35 12.61
N ILE A 81 6.94 12.51 12.07
CA ILE A 81 7.65 13.10 10.92
C ILE A 81 9.03 13.57 11.40
N GLN A 82 10.07 13.21 10.66
CA GLN A 82 11.45 13.65 10.85
C GLN A 82 11.83 14.73 9.82
N PRO A 83 12.83 15.59 10.11
CA PRO A 83 13.36 16.51 9.10
C PRO A 83 13.81 15.77 7.84
N GLY A 84 13.32 16.21 6.68
CA GLY A 84 13.58 15.58 5.38
C GLY A 84 12.55 14.55 4.94
N ASP A 85 11.65 14.10 5.83
CA ASP A 85 10.51 13.26 5.43
C ASP A 85 9.60 14.01 4.47
N HIS A 86 9.08 13.29 3.50
CA HIS A 86 8.19 13.84 2.48
C HIS A 86 7.14 12.82 2.05
N GLY A 87 6.09 13.31 1.41
CA GLY A 87 5.10 12.48 0.73
C GLY A 87 5.61 11.95 -0.62
N VAL A 88 4.70 11.62 -1.51
CA VAL A 88 5.05 11.11 -2.84
C VAL A 88 5.55 12.26 -3.73
N LYS A 89 6.72 12.08 -4.35
CA LYS A 89 7.23 12.98 -5.41
C LYS A 89 6.78 12.44 -6.77
N LEU A 90 5.97 13.22 -7.49
CA LEU A 90 5.43 12.82 -8.79
C LEU A 90 6.28 13.38 -9.94
N VAL A 91 6.82 12.48 -10.77
CA VAL A 91 7.44 12.83 -12.06
C VAL A 91 6.46 12.48 -13.17
N GLN A 92 5.92 13.49 -13.84
CA GLN A 92 4.99 13.30 -14.96
C GLN A 92 5.74 13.14 -16.29
N ARG A 93 5.11 12.45 -17.25
CA ARG A 93 5.68 12.21 -18.59
C ARG A 93 7.05 11.51 -18.54
N PHE A 94 7.16 10.50 -17.69
CA PHE A 94 8.36 9.69 -17.55
C PHE A 94 8.51 8.76 -18.75
N ASP A 95 9.59 8.95 -19.51
CA ASP A 95 10.04 8.01 -20.54
C ASP A 95 11.30 7.31 -20.05
N LEU A 96 11.25 5.99 -19.94
CA LEU A 96 12.35 5.22 -19.37
C LEU A 96 13.64 5.37 -20.19
N ARG A 97 13.55 5.36 -21.52
CA ARG A 97 14.75 5.41 -22.38
C ARG A 97 15.47 6.75 -22.26
N ALA A 98 14.72 7.85 -22.35
CA ALA A 98 15.25 9.20 -22.27
C ALA A 98 15.71 9.58 -20.84
N GLN A 99 15.11 8.96 -19.80
CA GLN A 99 15.34 9.34 -18.41
C GLN A 99 16.08 8.29 -17.58
N LEU A 100 16.53 7.17 -18.18
CA LEU A 100 17.26 6.12 -17.49
C LEU A 100 18.46 6.66 -16.68
N PRO A 101 19.33 7.54 -17.22
CA PRO A 101 20.44 8.08 -16.44
C PRO A 101 19.99 8.85 -15.20
N LYS A 102 18.88 9.60 -15.29
CA LYS A 102 18.31 10.35 -14.16
C LYS A 102 17.71 9.41 -13.12
N LEU A 103 17.01 8.36 -13.57
CA LEU A 103 16.47 7.33 -12.68
C LEU A 103 17.60 6.59 -11.93
N LEU A 104 18.68 6.22 -12.62
CA LEU A 104 19.83 5.57 -11.99
C LEU A 104 20.52 6.48 -10.96
N ALA A 105 20.63 7.77 -11.25
CA ALA A 105 21.15 8.74 -10.30
C ALA A 105 20.26 8.84 -9.04
N GLU A 106 18.94 8.89 -9.21
CA GLU A 106 18.00 8.90 -8.09
C GLU A 106 18.09 7.61 -7.25
N ILE A 107 18.13 6.44 -7.91
CA ILE A 107 18.28 5.15 -7.21
C ILE A 107 19.57 5.14 -6.37
N ARG A 108 20.69 5.61 -6.93
CA ARG A 108 21.96 5.70 -6.19
C ARG A 108 21.86 6.64 -4.99
N ALA A 109 21.28 7.82 -5.17
CA ALA A 109 21.08 8.77 -4.09
C ALA A 109 20.21 8.19 -2.95
N GLN A 110 19.14 7.44 -3.28
CA GLN A 110 18.31 6.77 -2.28
C GLN A 110 19.06 5.64 -1.57
N CYS A 111 19.88 4.86 -2.28
CA CYS A 111 20.72 3.82 -1.68
C CYS A 111 21.77 4.42 -0.73
N GLU A 112 22.45 5.50 -1.13
CA GLU A 112 23.41 6.22 -0.30
C GLU A 112 22.76 6.80 0.95
N HIS A 113 21.58 7.43 0.79
CA HIS A 113 20.79 7.92 1.92
C HIS A 113 20.41 6.80 2.88
N ALA A 114 19.93 5.66 2.36
CA ALA A 114 19.55 4.52 3.17
C ALA A 114 20.75 3.90 3.90
N ALA A 115 21.92 3.79 3.24
CA ALA A 115 23.14 3.25 3.84
C ALA A 115 23.71 4.17 4.94
N ALA A 116 23.49 5.48 4.83
CA ALA A 116 23.87 6.44 5.87
C ALA A 116 22.97 6.40 7.11
N ARG A 117 21.81 5.73 7.04
CA ARG A 117 20.90 5.58 8.19
C ARG A 117 21.28 4.33 8.99
N GLU A 118 21.24 4.43 10.30
CA GLU A 118 21.33 3.28 11.22
C GLU A 118 20.04 2.46 11.21
N SER A 119 19.67 1.91 10.06
CA SER A 119 18.49 1.05 9.90
C SER A 119 18.90 -0.41 9.80
N SER A 120 18.16 -1.29 10.49
CA SER A 120 18.29 -2.73 10.33
C SER A 120 17.61 -3.27 9.07
N GLU A 121 16.99 -2.41 8.24
CA GLU A 121 16.23 -2.87 7.10
C GLU A 121 17.10 -3.35 5.95
N ARG A 122 17.02 -4.66 5.67
CA ARG A 122 17.78 -5.33 4.61
C ARG A 122 17.41 -4.88 3.20
N THR A 123 16.21 -4.29 3.04
CA THR A 123 15.69 -3.83 1.75
C THR A 123 15.13 -2.43 1.90
N ALA A 124 16.03 -1.49 2.18
CA ALA A 124 15.68 -0.08 2.41
C ALA A 124 15.24 0.66 1.14
N VAL A 125 15.64 0.19 -0.05
CA VAL A 125 15.25 0.75 -1.34
C VAL A 125 14.60 -0.34 -2.20
N LEU A 126 13.41 -0.03 -2.74
CA LEU A 126 12.64 -0.90 -3.62
C LEU A 126 12.32 -0.17 -4.92
N LEU A 127 12.51 -0.86 -6.05
CA LEU A 127 12.06 -0.40 -7.36
C LEU A 127 10.91 -1.29 -7.83
N LEU A 128 9.75 -0.68 -8.06
CA LEU A 128 8.53 -1.37 -8.47
C LEU A 128 8.09 -0.90 -9.86
N SER A 129 7.59 -1.82 -10.67
CA SER A 129 7.03 -1.53 -11.98
C SER A 129 5.74 -2.32 -12.19
N ARG A 130 4.82 -1.78 -13.00
CA ARG A 130 3.56 -2.47 -13.32
C ARG A 130 3.78 -3.77 -14.09
N ARG A 131 4.84 -3.83 -14.89
CA ARG A 131 5.29 -5.00 -15.65
C ARG A 131 6.78 -5.23 -15.46
N ASN A 132 7.27 -6.41 -15.84
CA ASN A 132 8.67 -6.79 -15.61
C ASN A 132 9.64 -6.19 -16.63
N GLU A 133 9.20 -5.88 -17.85
CA GLU A 133 10.08 -5.43 -18.93
C GLU A 133 10.88 -4.16 -18.56
N PRO A 134 10.30 -3.13 -17.93
CA PRO A 134 11.06 -1.98 -17.43
C PRO A 134 12.16 -2.34 -16.43
N LEU A 135 11.94 -3.32 -15.56
CA LEU A 135 12.93 -3.74 -14.56
C LEU A 135 14.09 -4.48 -15.21
N GLN A 136 13.80 -5.34 -16.19
CA GLN A 136 14.83 -6.04 -16.96
C GLN A 136 15.74 -5.06 -17.71
N ALA A 137 15.18 -3.99 -18.26
CA ALA A 137 15.95 -2.94 -18.94
C ALA A 137 16.86 -2.12 -18.01
N ILE A 138 16.58 -2.13 -16.70
CA ILE A 138 17.40 -1.43 -15.68
C ILE A 138 18.49 -2.35 -15.11
N GLN A 139 18.26 -3.67 -15.12
CA GLN A 139 19.21 -4.68 -14.65
C GLN A 139 20.26 -5.09 -15.69
N ALA A 140 19.99 -4.85 -16.98
CA ALA A 140 20.90 -5.10 -18.10
C ALA A 140 21.93 -3.97 -18.27
#